data_AF-A0A2N9VTB2-F1
#
_entry.id   AF-A0A2N9VTB2-F1
#
_cell.length_a   1.000
_cell.length_b   1.000
_cell.length_c   1.000
_cell.angle_alpha   90.00
_cell.angle_beta   90.00
_cell.angle_gamma   90.00
#
_symmetry.space_group_name_H-M   'P 1'
#
loop_
_entity.id
_entity.type
_entity.pdbx_description
1 polymer ?
#
loop_
_entity_poly.entity_id
_entity_poly.type
_entity_poly.pdbx_seq_one_letter_code
_entity_poly.pdbx_strand_id
1 'polypeptide(L)'
;MIPKTLLRLALGALIAFTSTFEAIAEDGPAKQLFGAQTLPTVSAPQSAGFYAKGCLAGGVALPVDGPAWQVMRLSRNRRWGHPRMIALLERLARDAAAKDGWPGLLVGDISQPRGGPMLTGHASHQVGLDADIWLTPMPKHRFTDEEREKVSAASMLKGDTLYVDPDKWTPARTALLKRAASYPEVERIFVHPGIKKKLCDSVQGDRSWMAKIRPYWGHYYHFHVRIKCQPGSPNCKPQEPIGADDGCGKSLAWWFTDEPWKKAPEPAKPVKPKVMMLSDLPKLCVQILNAPGPKSVDEVTFGVGTKGAQPAAADVPATAYAPEGNDVPEDVPVPGQKP
;
A
#
# COMPACT_ATOMS: atom_id res chain seq x y z
N MET A 1 1.30 -66.13 59.89
CA MET A 1 1.50 -64.82 60.57
C MET A 1 1.84 -63.77 59.51
N ILE A 2 1.59 -62.49 59.82
CA ILE A 2 1.59 -61.28 58.95
C ILE A 2 2.20 -60.16 59.85
N PRO A 3 2.98 -59.12 59.41
CA PRO A 3 2.95 -58.38 58.13
C PRO A 3 4.30 -57.85 57.50
N LYS A 4 4.21 -57.26 56.28
CA LYS A 4 5.03 -56.12 55.72
C LYS A 4 6.54 -56.39 55.41
N THR A 5 7.24 -55.68 54.49
CA THR A 5 7.04 -54.34 53.87
C THR A 5 7.61 -54.25 52.43
N LEU A 6 7.20 -53.26 51.65
CA LEU A 6 7.66 -52.94 50.28
C LEU A 6 9.12 -52.43 50.22
N LEU A 7 9.85 -52.65 49.10
CA LEU A 7 10.47 -51.53 48.34
C LEU A 7 10.96 -51.88 46.91
N ARG A 8 10.39 -51.17 45.92
CA ARG A 8 10.95 -50.60 44.67
C ARG A 8 12.11 -51.32 43.92
N LEU A 9 11.85 -51.59 42.65
CA LEU A 9 12.76 -51.22 41.55
C LEU A 9 11.92 -50.78 40.34
N ALA A 10 11.97 -49.47 40.02
CA ALA A 10 11.20 -48.88 38.94
C ALA A 10 12.05 -48.86 37.65
N LEU A 11 11.46 -49.30 36.55
CA LEU A 11 12.09 -49.28 35.23
C LEU A 11 12.16 -47.83 34.72
N GLY A 12 13.38 -47.28 34.61
CA GLY A 12 13.60 -45.89 34.21
C GLY A 12 13.34 -45.65 32.73
N ALA A 13 12.12 -45.25 32.38
CA ALA A 13 11.81 -44.73 31.05
C ALA A 13 12.40 -43.32 30.89
N LEU A 14 13.52 -43.21 30.17
CA LEU A 14 14.15 -41.93 29.87
C LEU A 14 13.37 -41.21 28.75
N ILE A 15 12.26 -40.56 29.11
CA ILE A 15 11.54 -39.68 28.19
C ILE A 15 12.38 -38.42 28.00
N ALA A 16 13.07 -38.33 26.86
CA ALA A 16 13.76 -37.13 26.44
C ALA A 16 12.72 -36.03 26.14
N PHE A 17 12.45 -35.18 27.12
CA PHE A 17 11.73 -33.92 26.90
C PHE A 17 12.61 -32.99 26.06
N THR A 18 12.49 -33.11 24.74
CA THR A 18 12.97 -32.08 23.81
C THR A 18 12.05 -30.87 23.96
N SER A 19 12.38 -30.00 24.91
CA SER A 19 11.75 -28.69 25.06
C SER A 19 12.01 -27.86 23.81
N THR A 20 11.11 -27.95 22.83
CA THR A 20 11.04 -27.00 21.72
C THR A 20 10.61 -25.66 22.32
N PHE A 21 11.60 -24.85 22.71
CA PHE A 21 11.42 -23.42 22.90
C PHE A 21 11.04 -22.83 21.55
N GLU A 22 9.74 -22.78 21.26
CA GLU A 22 9.23 -21.84 20.28
C GLU A 22 9.64 -20.45 20.79
N ALA A 23 10.63 -19.85 20.12
CA ALA A 23 11.01 -18.48 20.36
C ALA A 23 9.84 -17.58 19.94
N ILE A 24 8.93 -17.34 20.88
CA ILE A 24 7.92 -16.29 20.76
C ILE A 24 8.70 -15.01 20.54
N ALA A 25 8.57 -14.43 19.34
CA ALA A 25 9.22 -13.17 19.02
C ALA A 25 8.81 -12.13 20.07
N GLU A 26 9.80 -11.48 20.67
CA GLU A 26 9.60 -10.48 21.70
C GLU A 26 8.67 -9.38 21.16
N ASP A 27 7.54 -9.17 21.84
CA ASP A 27 6.55 -8.20 21.38
C ASP A 27 7.13 -6.78 21.50
N GLY A 28 7.21 -6.10 20.36
CA GLY A 28 7.88 -4.81 20.24
C GLY A 28 7.19 -3.89 19.25
N PRO A 29 7.62 -2.62 19.14
CA PRO A 29 7.02 -1.65 18.23
C PRO A 29 7.10 -2.16 16.78
N ALA A 30 5.95 -2.46 16.17
CA ALA A 30 5.88 -3.13 14.88
C ALA A 30 6.65 -2.37 13.78
N LYS A 31 6.63 -1.03 13.81
CA LYS A 31 7.38 -0.21 12.86
C LYS A 31 8.90 -0.37 12.93
N GLN A 32 9.45 -0.67 14.12
CA GLN A 32 10.89 -0.93 14.28
C GLN A 32 11.23 -2.33 13.76
N LEU A 33 10.41 -3.33 14.13
CA LEU A 33 10.61 -4.72 13.74
C LEU A 33 10.51 -4.93 12.22
N PHE A 34 9.48 -4.36 11.58
CA PHE A 34 9.33 -4.40 10.12
C PHE A 34 10.31 -3.47 9.39
N GLY A 35 10.62 -2.30 9.96
CA GLY A 35 11.60 -1.36 9.40
C GLY A 35 13.05 -1.85 9.44
N ALA A 36 13.38 -2.81 10.30
CA ALA A 36 14.67 -3.48 10.35
C ALA A 36 14.87 -4.55 9.26
N GLN A 37 13.80 -4.98 8.58
CA GLN A 37 13.87 -6.00 7.55
C GLN A 37 14.43 -5.42 6.25
N THR A 38 15.54 -5.97 5.76
CA THR A 38 16.18 -5.53 4.52
C THR A 38 15.70 -6.27 3.28
N LEU A 39 15.18 -7.50 3.44
CA LEU A 39 14.75 -8.41 2.38
C LEU A 39 13.38 -9.05 2.68
N PRO A 40 12.60 -9.42 1.63
CA PRO A 40 11.30 -10.07 1.77
C PRO A 40 11.44 -11.50 2.28
N THR A 41 10.33 -12.22 2.39
CA THR A 41 10.32 -13.67 2.66
C THR A 41 10.40 -14.48 1.36
N VAL A 42 11.08 -15.62 1.37
CA VAL A 42 10.99 -16.61 0.27
C VAL A 42 9.79 -17.50 0.52
N SER A 43 8.65 -17.09 -0.01
CA SER A 43 7.37 -17.79 0.12
C SER A 43 6.45 -17.45 -1.05
N ALA A 44 5.29 -18.13 -1.14
CA ALA A 44 4.21 -17.64 -1.98
C ALA A 44 3.84 -16.18 -1.61
N PRO A 45 3.49 -15.33 -2.59
CA PRO A 45 3.10 -13.95 -2.34
C PRO A 45 1.74 -13.91 -1.64
N GLN A 46 1.68 -13.25 -0.48
CA GLN A 46 0.46 -13.15 0.31
C GLN A 46 0.41 -11.83 1.10
N SER A 47 -0.61 -11.02 0.81
CA SER A 47 -1.00 -9.88 1.63
C SER A 47 -1.82 -10.36 2.84
N ALA A 48 -1.56 -9.80 4.02
CA ALA A 48 -2.26 -10.19 5.25
C ALA A 48 -2.65 -8.99 6.11
N GLY A 49 -3.87 -8.99 6.65
CA GLY A 49 -4.43 -7.87 7.39
C GLY A 49 -5.06 -6.82 6.49
N PHE A 50 -5.16 -5.59 7.01
CA PHE A 50 -5.70 -4.43 6.31
C PHE A 50 -4.56 -3.53 5.82
N TYR A 51 -4.81 -2.67 4.83
CA TYR A 51 -3.81 -1.79 4.21
C TYR A 51 -2.98 -0.94 5.20
N ALA A 52 -3.58 -0.57 6.34
CA ALA A 52 -2.96 0.19 7.44
C ALA A 52 -2.79 -0.62 8.75
N LYS A 53 -2.95 -1.95 8.68
CA LYS A 53 -2.76 -2.87 9.81
C LYS A 53 -2.51 -4.30 9.30
N GLY A 54 -1.31 -4.55 8.78
CA GLY A 54 -1.01 -5.77 8.04
C GLY A 54 0.48 -5.99 7.74
N CYS A 55 0.76 -6.93 6.85
CA CYS A 55 2.09 -7.34 6.41
C CYS A 55 2.05 -8.02 5.03
N LEU A 56 3.23 -8.31 4.46
CA LEU A 56 3.42 -8.92 3.14
C LEU A 56 4.41 -10.10 3.21
N ALA A 57 3.98 -11.28 2.76
CA ALA A 57 4.84 -12.42 2.45
C ALA A 57 5.13 -12.45 0.94
N GLY A 58 6.29 -12.99 0.53
CA GLY A 58 6.63 -13.22 -0.87
C GLY A 58 6.63 -11.94 -1.72
N GLY A 59 6.94 -10.80 -1.09
CA GLY A 59 7.04 -9.52 -1.78
C GLY A 59 8.18 -9.51 -2.79
N VAL A 60 7.94 -8.90 -3.95
CA VAL A 60 8.94 -8.73 -5.01
C VAL A 60 9.25 -7.26 -5.21
N ALA A 61 10.47 -6.95 -5.62
CA ALA A 61 10.89 -5.58 -5.88
C ALA A 61 10.52 -5.14 -7.30
N LEU A 62 9.98 -3.93 -7.47
CA LEU A 62 9.96 -3.25 -8.77
C LEU A 62 11.42 -2.96 -9.18
N PRO A 63 11.86 -3.25 -10.41
CA PRO A 63 13.18 -2.83 -10.91
C PRO A 63 13.38 -1.32 -10.72
N VAL A 64 14.58 -0.91 -10.27
CA VAL A 64 14.93 0.50 -9.99
C VAL A 64 14.63 1.40 -11.19
N ASP A 65 14.87 0.88 -12.39
CA ASP A 65 14.48 1.50 -13.65
C ASP A 65 13.77 0.49 -14.55
N GLY A 66 12.90 1.01 -15.40
CA GLY A 66 12.36 0.30 -16.54
C GLY A 66 12.24 1.20 -17.77
N PRO A 67 11.60 0.74 -18.85
CA PRO A 67 11.45 1.54 -20.07
C PRO A 67 10.74 2.89 -19.84
N ALA A 68 9.72 2.90 -18.97
CA ALA A 68 8.85 4.05 -18.73
C ALA A 68 8.68 4.40 -17.24
N TRP A 69 9.59 3.97 -16.36
CA TRP A 69 9.56 4.36 -14.94
C TRP A 69 10.96 4.46 -14.33
N GLN A 70 11.02 5.17 -13.20
CA GLN A 70 12.14 5.24 -12.28
C GLN A 70 11.63 5.19 -10.84
N VAL A 71 12.28 4.42 -9.98
CA VAL A 71 12.01 4.39 -8.54
C VAL A 71 12.78 5.52 -7.86
N MET A 72 12.11 6.25 -6.96
CA MET A 72 12.65 7.36 -6.18
C MET A 72 12.93 6.92 -4.73
N ARG A 73 13.80 7.65 -4.03
CA ARG A 73 14.10 7.43 -2.60
C ARG A 73 14.50 5.98 -2.26
N LEU A 74 15.45 5.43 -3.04
CA LEU A 74 15.96 4.07 -2.89
C LEU A 74 16.45 3.77 -1.47
N SER A 75 17.04 4.78 -0.81
CA SER A 75 17.52 4.72 0.58
C SER A 75 16.46 4.25 1.59
N ARG A 76 15.17 4.45 1.30
CA ARG A 76 14.06 4.03 2.17
C ARG A 76 13.78 2.53 2.15
N ASN A 77 14.30 1.80 1.17
CA ASN A 77 14.02 0.39 0.92
C ASN A 77 12.51 0.06 0.77
N ARG A 78 11.76 0.88 0.01
CA ARG A 78 10.28 0.79 -0.10
C ARG A 78 9.74 0.35 -1.47
N ARG A 79 10.57 -0.23 -2.35
CA ARG A 79 10.18 -0.64 -3.72
C ARG A 79 9.55 -2.04 -3.82
N TRP A 80 9.05 -2.58 -2.70
CA TRP A 80 8.55 -3.95 -2.59
C TRP A 80 7.03 -3.98 -2.64
N GLY A 81 6.45 -5.04 -3.20
CA GLY A 81 5.00 -5.20 -3.22
C GLY A 81 4.57 -6.60 -3.62
N HIS A 82 3.25 -6.83 -3.60
CA HIS A 82 2.66 -8.04 -4.17
C HIS A 82 2.94 -8.08 -5.68
N PRO A 83 3.27 -9.22 -6.31
CA PRO A 83 3.63 -9.27 -7.73
C PRO A 83 2.59 -8.65 -8.69
N ARG A 84 1.30 -8.77 -8.36
CA ARG A 84 0.21 -8.10 -9.12
C ARG A 84 0.26 -6.55 -9.02
N MET A 85 0.73 -6.01 -7.90
CA MET A 85 0.93 -4.56 -7.73
C MET A 85 2.12 -4.07 -8.58
N ILE A 86 3.24 -4.79 -8.53
CA ILE A 86 4.44 -4.47 -9.31
C ILE A 86 4.13 -4.54 -10.81
N ALA A 87 3.48 -5.62 -11.28
CA ALA A 87 3.03 -5.76 -12.66
C ALA A 87 2.07 -4.65 -13.11
N LEU A 88 1.19 -4.16 -12.22
CA LEU A 88 0.29 -3.04 -12.50
C LEU A 88 1.05 -1.72 -12.67
N LEU A 89 2.09 -1.47 -11.87
CA LEU A 89 2.95 -0.28 -12.02
C LEU A 89 3.71 -0.28 -13.35
N GLU A 90 4.32 -1.41 -13.73
CA GLU A 90 4.99 -1.55 -15.03
C GLU A 90 4.03 -1.40 -16.22
N ARG A 91 2.78 -1.86 -16.07
CA ARG A 91 1.72 -1.71 -17.06
C ARG A 91 1.25 -0.26 -17.18
N LEU A 92 0.96 0.39 -16.05
CA LEU A 92 0.59 1.81 -15.97
C LEU A 92 1.65 2.70 -16.61
N ALA A 93 2.92 2.44 -16.32
CA ALA A 93 4.04 3.17 -16.88
C ALA A 93 4.07 3.10 -18.41
N ARG A 94 3.96 1.90 -18.98
CA ARG A 94 3.98 1.69 -20.43
C ARG A 94 2.72 2.21 -21.12
N ASP A 95 1.54 1.98 -20.55
CA ASP A 95 0.28 2.48 -21.11
C ASP A 95 0.25 4.02 -21.11
N ALA A 96 0.63 4.66 -20.00
CA ALA A 96 0.58 6.12 -19.90
C ALA A 96 1.57 6.81 -20.85
N ALA A 97 2.75 6.22 -21.06
CA ALA A 97 3.72 6.67 -22.06
C ALA A 97 3.25 6.46 -23.51
N ALA A 98 2.63 5.32 -23.81
CA ALA A 98 2.19 5.00 -25.16
C ALA A 98 0.87 5.68 -25.57
N LYS A 99 -0.03 5.99 -24.63
CA LYS A 99 -1.43 6.34 -24.92
C LYS A 99 -1.89 7.68 -24.34
N ASP A 100 -1.30 8.12 -23.24
CA ASP A 100 -1.85 9.22 -22.41
C ASP A 100 -0.92 10.47 -22.36
N GLY A 101 0.15 10.48 -23.18
CA GLY A 101 1.09 11.60 -23.30
C GLY A 101 1.98 11.81 -22.07
N TRP A 102 2.11 10.80 -21.20
CA TRP A 102 2.84 10.91 -19.94
C TRP A 102 4.21 10.22 -20.02
N PRO A 103 5.35 10.93 -19.96
CA PRO A 103 6.65 10.41 -20.39
C PRO A 103 7.19 9.22 -19.57
N GLY A 104 6.65 9.00 -18.38
CA GLY A 104 6.96 7.86 -17.52
C GLY A 104 6.66 8.15 -16.04
N LEU A 105 6.65 7.12 -15.20
CA LEU A 105 6.36 7.25 -13.78
C LEU A 105 7.63 7.52 -12.97
N LEU A 106 7.55 8.48 -12.05
CA LEU A 106 8.43 8.50 -10.89
C LEU A 106 7.68 7.82 -9.73
N VAL A 107 8.11 6.61 -9.39
CA VAL A 107 7.45 5.75 -8.37
C VAL A 107 8.08 6.02 -7.01
N GLY A 108 7.25 6.33 -6.02
CA GLY A 108 7.64 6.56 -4.64
C GLY A 108 7.58 5.28 -3.81
N ASP A 109 7.05 5.39 -2.59
CA ASP A 109 6.95 4.28 -1.65
C ASP A 109 5.86 3.27 -2.12
N ILE A 110 6.18 1.98 -2.13
CA ILE A 110 5.24 0.86 -2.39
C ILE A 110 4.96 0.14 -1.06
N SER A 111 5.94 -0.61 -0.54
CA SER A 111 5.96 -1.14 0.83
C SER A 111 7.39 -1.53 1.24
N GLN A 112 7.63 -1.69 2.55
CA GLN A 112 8.86 -2.29 3.07
C GLN A 112 8.94 -3.78 2.64
N PRO A 113 10.10 -4.46 2.73
CA PRO A 113 10.27 -5.80 2.15
C PRO A 113 9.27 -6.86 2.65
N ARG A 114 8.83 -6.74 3.91
CA ARG A 114 7.83 -7.63 4.53
C ARG A 114 6.51 -6.90 4.84
N GLY A 115 6.29 -5.74 4.22
CA GLY A 115 5.19 -4.84 4.52
C GLY A 115 5.31 -4.25 5.93
N GLY A 116 4.21 -4.25 6.68
CA GLY A 116 4.18 -3.75 8.06
C GLY A 116 4.19 -2.23 8.19
N PRO A 117 3.92 -1.70 9.40
CA PRO A 117 3.99 -0.27 9.67
C PRO A 117 5.36 0.32 9.33
N MET A 118 5.37 1.49 8.70
CA MET A 118 6.61 2.17 8.31
C MET A 118 7.24 2.96 9.46
N LEU A 119 8.56 3.08 9.45
CA LEU A 119 9.29 3.95 10.40
C LEU A 119 8.84 5.43 10.32
N THR A 120 8.48 5.89 9.12
CA THR A 120 8.15 7.28 8.76
C THR A 120 7.15 7.34 7.60
N GLY A 121 6.34 8.40 7.56
CA GLY A 121 5.44 8.68 6.44
C GLY A 121 4.08 8.00 6.57
N HIS A 122 3.82 7.01 5.73
CA HIS A 122 2.47 6.54 5.41
C HIS A 122 1.88 5.67 6.54
N ALA A 123 0.60 5.88 6.85
CA ALA A 123 -0.15 5.00 7.75
C ALA A 123 -0.52 3.65 7.10
N SER A 124 -0.66 3.63 5.76
CA SER A 124 -0.95 2.40 4.99
C SER A 124 0.32 1.80 4.37
N HIS A 125 0.28 1.25 3.15
CA HIS A 125 1.42 0.59 2.50
C HIS A 125 1.94 -0.66 3.22
N GLN A 126 1.16 -1.23 4.14
CA GLN A 126 1.62 -2.34 4.99
C GLN A 126 1.48 -3.71 4.34
N VAL A 127 0.73 -3.84 3.24
CA VAL A 127 0.34 -5.14 2.65
C VAL A 127 0.80 -5.34 1.20
N GLY A 128 1.61 -4.43 0.65
CA GLY A 128 2.14 -4.52 -0.71
C GLY A 128 1.12 -4.28 -1.84
N LEU A 129 0.00 -3.61 -1.55
CA LEU A 129 -1.11 -3.32 -2.48
C LEU A 129 -1.37 -1.81 -2.66
N ASP A 130 -0.44 -0.98 -2.17
CA ASP A 130 -0.45 0.47 -2.26
C ASP A 130 0.83 0.93 -2.99
N ALA A 131 0.79 2.05 -3.70
CA ALA A 131 2.00 2.75 -4.16
C ALA A 131 1.75 4.24 -4.41
N ASP A 132 2.77 5.06 -4.17
CA ASP A 132 2.79 6.45 -4.58
C ASP A 132 3.41 6.64 -5.96
N ILE A 133 2.77 7.50 -6.77
CA ILE A 133 3.26 7.88 -8.09
C ILE A 133 3.24 9.40 -8.18
N TRP A 134 4.39 10.01 -8.47
CA TRP A 134 4.49 11.46 -8.49
C TRP A 134 3.73 12.05 -9.68
N LEU A 135 3.10 13.21 -9.47
CA LEU A 135 2.50 14.05 -10.51
C LEU A 135 3.57 14.96 -11.17
N THR A 136 4.84 14.60 -11.01
CA THR A 136 6.01 15.18 -11.68
C THR A 136 6.37 14.26 -12.85
N PRO A 137 6.39 14.75 -14.10
CA PRO A 137 6.78 13.92 -15.24
C PRO A 137 8.20 13.37 -15.11
N MET A 138 8.41 12.11 -15.47
CA MET A 138 9.75 11.52 -15.53
C MET A 138 10.61 12.27 -16.57
N PRO A 139 11.89 12.60 -16.27
CA PRO A 139 12.80 13.22 -17.23
C PRO A 139 13.24 12.23 -18.31
N LYS A 140 13.88 12.76 -19.37
CA LYS A 140 14.42 11.94 -20.47
C LYS A 140 15.66 11.12 -20.08
N HIS A 141 16.47 11.59 -19.14
CA HIS A 141 17.62 10.87 -18.60
C HIS A 141 17.22 9.92 -17.47
N ARG A 142 18.10 9.00 -17.10
CA ARG A 142 17.97 8.23 -15.85
C ARG A 142 18.67 8.97 -14.72
N PHE A 143 17.99 9.11 -13.59
CA PHE A 143 18.55 9.70 -12.38
C PHE A 143 19.59 8.76 -11.78
N THR A 144 20.70 9.32 -11.33
CA THR A 144 21.61 8.69 -10.38
C THR A 144 20.90 8.41 -9.05
N ASP A 145 21.47 7.54 -8.22
CA ASP A 145 20.94 7.25 -6.89
C ASP A 145 20.88 8.52 -6.03
N GLU A 146 21.87 9.41 -6.14
CA GLU A 146 21.91 10.69 -5.43
C GLU A 146 20.78 11.65 -5.86
N GLU A 147 20.50 11.74 -7.16
CA GLU A 147 19.36 12.53 -7.67
C GLU A 147 18.01 11.97 -7.20
N ARG A 148 17.87 10.63 -7.12
CA ARG A 148 16.66 9.97 -6.59
C ARG A 148 16.39 10.30 -5.14
N GLU A 149 17.41 10.68 -4.36
CA GLU A 149 17.25 11.18 -2.99
C GLU A 149 16.98 12.69 -2.92
N LYS A 150 17.57 13.49 -3.81
CA LYS A 150 17.55 14.97 -3.74
C LYS A 150 16.42 15.65 -4.51
N VAL A 151 16.00 15.12 -5.66
CA VAL A 151 14.94 15.74 -6.48
C VAL A 151 13.64 15.77 -5.69
N SER A 152 12.93 16.90 -5.68
CA SER A 152 11.64 17.06 -5.01
C SER A 152 10.48 16.95 -5.98
N ALA A 153 9.38 16.34 -5.53
CA ALA A 153 8.14 16.28 -6.29
C ALA A 153 7.48 17.67 -6.34
N ALA A 154 7.02 18.10 -7.53
CA ALA A 154 6.35 19.37 -7.70
C ALA A 154 4.94 19.37 -7.09
N SER A 155 4.62 20.35 -6.23
CA SER A 155 3.25 20.59 -5.77
C SER A 155 2.37 21.06 -6.93
N MET A 156 1.21 20.43 -7.08
CA MET A 156 0.18 20.79 -8.05
C MET A 156 -0.71 21.94 -7.57
N LEU A 157 -0.50 22.49 -6.37
CA LEU A 157 -1.31 23.60 -5.82
C LEU A 157 -0.73 24.97 -6.16
N LYS A 158 -1.61 25.97 -6.22
CA LYS A 158 -1.26 27.37 -6.39
C LYS A 158 -0.94 27.98 -5.02
N GLY A 159 0.35 28.09 -4.69
CA GLY A 159 0.80 28.48 -3.35
C GLY A 159 0.19 27.58 -2.27
N ASP A 160 -0.20 28.20 -1.15
CA ASP A 160 -0.81 27.51 -0.01
C ASP A 160 -2.35 27.36 -0.13
N THR A 161 -2.91 27.55 -1.33
CA THR A 161 -4.36 27.41 -1.55
C THR A 161 -4.77 25.95 -1.74
N LEU A 162 -6.06 25.65 -1.51
CA LEU A 162 -6.62 24.32 -1.80
C LEU A 162 -6.79 24.04 -3.31
N TYR A 163 -6.46 24.99 -4.19
CA TYR A 163 -6.74 24.91 -5.63
C TYR A 163 -5.51 24.52 -6.44
N VAL A 164 -5.75 23.75 -7.50
CA VAL A 164 -4.70 23.36 -8.45
C VAL A 164 -4.18 24.56 -9.22
N ASP A 165 -2.87 24.60 -9.38
CA ASP A 165 -2.15 25.58 -10.20
C ASP A 165 -2.42 25.32 -11.69
N PRO A 166 -3.07 26.26 -12.41
CA PRO A 166 -3.39 26.10 -13.82
C PRO A 166 -2.13 26.00 -14.69
N ASP A 167 -1.03 26.62 -14.29
CA ASP A 167 0.22 26.65 -15.06
C ASP A 167 0.98 25.31 -14.96
N LYS A 168 0.68 24.51 -13.93
CA LYS A 168 1.26 23.17 -13.72
C LYS A 168 0.38 22.05 -14.24
N TRP A 169 -0.95 22.20 -14.23
CA TRP A 169 -1.86 21.09 -14.52
C TRP A 169 -2.17 20.91 -16.00
N THR A 170 -1.71 19.79 -16.56
CA THR A 170 -1.87 19.45 -17.98
C THR A 170 -2.90 18.33 -18.19
N PRO A 171 -3.52 18.22 -19.39
CA PRO A 171 -4.41 17.11 -19.73
C PRO A 171 -3.80 15.72 -19.51
N ALA A 172 -2.49 15.57 -19.70
CA ALA A 172 -1.77 14.31 -19.46
C ALA A 172 -1.85 13.82 -18.00
N ARG A 173 -2.01 14.72 -17.00
CA ARG A 173 -2.23 14.32 -15.59
C ARG A 173 -3.64 13.79 -15.36
N THR A 174 -4.63 14.41 -15.99
CA THR A 174 -6.01 13.89 -16.03
C THR A 174 -6.05 12.52 -16.71
N ALA A 175 -5.35 12.35 -17.83
CA ALA A 175 -5.27 11.10 -18.56
C ALA A 175 -4.55 9.99 -17.77
N LEU A 176 -3.44 10.30 -17.08
CA LEU A 176 -2.74 9.38 -16.18
C LEU A 176 -3.64 8.86 -15.05
N LEU A 177 -4.38 9.76 -14.38
CA LEU A 177 -5.32 9.37 -13.32
C LEU A 177 -6.48 8.54 -13.87
N LYS A 178 -7.01 8.87 -15.06
CA LYS A 178 -8.03 8.05 -15.75
C LYS A 178 -7.47 6.68 -16.13
N ARG A 179 -6.23 6.58 -16.62
CA ARG A 179 -5.55 5.31 -16.94
C ARG A 179 -5.42 4.43 -15.72
N ALA A 180 -4.87 4.96 -14.63
CA ALA A 180 -4.73 4.22 -13.38
C ALA A 180 -6.09 3.73 -12.85
N ALA A 181 -7.12 4.60 -12.86
CA ALA A 181 -8.47 4.22 -12.45
C ALA A 181 -9.14 3.19 -13.36
N SER A 182 -8.79 3.13 -14.65
CA SER A 182 -9.40 2.20 -15.62
C SER A 182 -9.09 0.72 -15.35
N TYR A 183 -8.04 0.41 -14.59
CA TYR A 183 -7.68 -0.97 -14.29
C TYR A 183 -8.66 -1.61 -13.28
N PRO A 184 -9.15 -2.85 -13.53
CA PRO A 184 -10.12 -3.52 -12.66
C PRO A 184 -9.54 -3.90 -11.28
N GLU A 185 -8.22 -4.06 -11.18
CA GLU A 185 -7.52 -4.32 -9.92
C GLU A 185 -7.49 -3.07 -9.00
N VAL A 186 -7.47 -1.86 -9.58
CA VAL A 186 -7.45 -0.61 -8.80
C VAL A 186 -8.81 -0.37 -8.14
N GLU A 187 -8.77 -0.16 -6.84
CA GLU A 187 -9.93 0.03 -5.98
C GLU A 187 -10.14 1.51 -5.63
N ARG A 188 -9.06 2.20 -5.24
CA ARG A 188 -9.06 3.62 -4.91
C ARG A 188 -7.77 4.29 -5.38
N ILE A 189 -7.86 5.58 -5.69
CA ILE A 189 -6.72 6.46 -5.91
C ILE A 189 -6.92 7.69 -5.04
N PHE A 190 -6.00 7.97 -4.12
CA PHE A 190 -6.08 9.14 -3.25
C PHE A 190 -5.30 10.32 -3.83
N VAL A 191 -5.93 11.49 -3.84
CA VAL A 191 -5.41 12.77 -4.35
C VAL A 191 -5.83 13.91 -3.43
N HIS A 192 -5.12 15.05 -3.48
CA HIS A 192 -5.57 16.26 -2.79
C HIS A 192 -6.99 16.68 -3.23
N PRO A 193 -7.86 17.22 -2.34
CA PRO A 193 -9.19 17.68 -2.72
C PRO A 193 -9.20 18.68 -3.89
N GLY A 194 -8.19 19.55 -3.97
CA GLY A 194 -7.97 20.44 -5.11
C GLY A 194 -7.83 19.74 -6.46
N ILE A 195 -7.13 18.60 -6.47
CA ILE A 195 -6.96 17.76 -7.68
C ILE A 195 -8.29 17.11 -8.04
N LYS A 196 -9.01 16.56 -7.05
CA LYS A 196 -10.36 16.03 -7.27
C LYS A 196 -11.27 17.10 -7.86
N LYS A 197 -11.28 18.32 -7.30
CA LYS A 197 -12.05 19.45 -7.82
C LYS A 197 -11.66 19.82 -9.25
N LYS A 198 -10.35 19.91 -9.57
CA LYS A 198 -9.88 20.17 -10.94
C LYS A 198 -10.39 19.13 -11.93
N LEU A 199 -10.47 17.86 -11.55
CA LEU A 199 -11.09 16.81 -12.36
C LEU A 199 -12.60 17.03 -12.50
N CYS A 200 -13.31 17.29 -11.40
CA CYS A 200 -14.75 17.57 -11.40
C CYS A 200 -15.12 18.75 -12.30
N ASP A 201 -14.31 19.81 -12.31
CA ASP A 201 -14.50 21.03 -13.09
C ASP A 201 -14.19 20.87 -14.59
N SER A 202 -13.40 19.86 -14.99
CA SER A 202 -12.84 19.76 -16.37
C SER A 202 -13.09 18.45 -17.12
N VAL A 203 -13.42 17.35 -16.45
CA VAL A 203 -13.71 16.06 -17.10
C VAL A 203 -15.14 16.06 -17.64
N GLN A 204 -15.28 15.95 -18.95
CA GLN A 204 -16.57 15.81 -19.65
C GLN A 204 -16.75 14.36 -20.16
N GLY A 205 -17.98 13.97 -20.46
CA GLY A 205 -18.32 12.62 -20.92
C GLY A 205 -18.23 11.58 -19.80
N ASP A 206 -17.60 10.43 -20.07
CA ASP A 206 -17.48 9.34 -19.09
C ASP A 206 -16.63 9.73 -17.86
N ARG A 207 -17.32 9.74 -16.71
CA ARG A 207 -16.81 10.04 -15.36
C ARG A 207 -16.91 8.84 -14.42
N SER A 208 -17.29 7.64 -14.88
CA SER A 208 -17.45 6.44 -14.02
C SER A 208 -16.17 6.09 -13.24
N TRP A 209 -15.02 6.24 -13.89
CA TRP A 209 -13.70 6.08 -13.29
C TRP A 209 -13.42 7.04 -12.12
N MET A 210 -14.11 8.19 -12.05
CA MET A 210 -13.87 9.19 -11.01
C MET A 210 -14.33 8.74 -9.63
N ALA A 211 -15.26 7.78 -9.52
CA ALA A 211 -15.67 7.19 -8.24
C ALA A 211 -14.47 6.65 -7.44
N LYS A 212 -13.47 6.08 -8.13
CA LYS A 212 -12.21 5.60 -7.55
C LYS A 212 -11.30 6.72 -7.05
N ILE A 213 -11.41 7.94 -7.58
CA ILE A 213 -10.58 9.08 -7.19
C ILE A 213 -11.15 9.69 -5.89
N ARG A 214 -10.42 9.52 -4.78
CA ARG A 214 -10.84 9.93 -3.44
C ARG A 214 -10.00 11.12 -2.94
N PRO A 215 -10.64 12.22 -2.48
CA PRO A 215 -9.93 13.26 -1.74
C PRO A 215 -9.25 12.71 -0.46
N TYR A 216 -8.04 13.18 -0.16
CA TYR A 216 -7.33 12.94 1.09
C TYR A 216 -6.34 14.07 1.39
N TRP A 217 -6.00 14.33 2.66
CA TRP A 217 -4.98 15.31 3.06
C TRP A 217 -3.61 14.99 2.43
N GLY A 218 -2.79 16.00 2.16
CA GLY A 218 -1.53 15.78 1.42
C GLY A 218 -1.80 15.45 -0.05
N HIS A 219 -1.15 14.43 -0.62
CA HIS A 219 -1.41 13.93 -1.98
C HIS A 219 -1.50 15.03 -3.08
N TYR A 220 -0.75 16.12 -2.93
CA TYR A 220 -0.75 17.26 -3.86
C TYR A 220 0.44 17.26 -4.83
N TYR A 221 1.43 16.37 -4.62
CA TYR A 221 2.59 16.16 -5.51
C TYR A 221 2.69 14.72 -6.03
N HIS A 222 1.87 13.81 -5.51
CA HIS A 222 1.73 12.41 -5.90
C HIS A 222 0.26 12.03 -5.83
N PHE A 223 -0.10 10.91 -6.47
CA PHE A 223 -1.31 10.16 -6.15
C PHE A 223 -0.93 8.81 -5.56
N HIS A 224 -1.70 8.38 -4.58
CA HIS A 224 -1.60 7.04 -3.99
C HIS A 224 -2.55 6.14 -4.77
N VAL A 225 -2.07 5.06 -5.37
CA VAL A 225 -2.91 4.01 -5.97
C VAL A 225 -3.03 2.82 -5.03
N ARG A 226 -4.25 2.32 -4.83
CA ARG A 226 -4.56 1.11 -4.07
C ARG A 226 -5.24 0.07 -4.95
N ILE A 227 -4.74 -1.15 -4.93
CA ILE A 227 -5.38 -2.31 -5.58
C ILE A 227 -6.10 -3.18 -4.55
N LYS A 228 -7.13 -3.90 -5.01
CA LYS A 228 -7.90 -4.86 -4.21
C LYS A 228 -7.00 -5.97 -3.64
N CYS A 229 -7.46 -6.64 -2.58
CA CYS A 229 -6.91 -7.93 -2.17
C CYS A 229 -6.81 -8.90 -3.36
N GLN A 230 -5.67 -9.57 -3.50
CA GLN A 230 -5.34 -10.37 -4.68
C GLN A 230 -5.55 -11.87 -4.43
N PRO A 231 -5.79 -12.67 -5.49
CA PRO A 231 -5.81 -14.13 -5.39
C PRO A 231 -4.53 -14.67 -4.74
N GLY A 232 -4.67 -15.71 -3.90
CA GLY A 232 -3.57 -16.22 -3.06
C GLY A 232 -3.41 -15.49 -1.72
N SER A 233 -4.21 -14.45 -1.44
CA SER A 233 -4.15 -13.71 -0.16
C SER A 233 -5.41 -13.87 0.72
N PRO A 234 -5.71 -15.08 1.26
CA PRO A 234 -6.93 -15.34 2.04
C PRO A 234 -6.99 -14.57 3.38
N ASN A 235 -5.84 -14.08 3.86
CA ASN A 235 -5.76 -13.26 5.08
C ASN A 235 -5.82 -11.75 4.81
N CYS A 236 -5.95 -11.32 3.55
CA CYS A 236 -6.11 -9.92 3.19
C CYS A 236 -7.54 -9.46 3.46
N LYS A 237 -7.71 -8.36 4.18
CA LYS A 237 -9.01 -7.76 4.49
C LYS A 237 -9.33 -6.69 3.44
N PRO A 238 -10.43 -6.83 2.68
CA PRO A 238 -10.87 -5.76 1.78
C PRO A 238 -11.26 -4.52 2.59
N GLN A 239 -11.39 -3.40 1.87
CA GLN A 239 -12.04 -2.19 2.36
C GLN A 239 -13.46 -2.14 1.79
N GLU A 240 -14.34 -1.32 2.37
CA GLU A 240 -15.69 -1.15 1.85
C GLU A 240 -15.69 -0.79 0.35
N PRO A 241 -16.65 -1.28 -0.44
CA PRO A 241 -16.79 -0.87 -1.84
C PRO A 241 -16.89 0.65 -2.00
N ILE A 242 -16.54 1.13 -3.19
CA ILE A 242 -16.93 2.49 -3.60
C ILE A 242 -18.33 2.44 -4.21
N GLY A 243 -19.14 3.47 -3.96
CA GLY A 243 -20.38 3.69 -4.71
C GLY A 243 -20.10 4.10 -6.16
N ALA A 244 -21.15 4.17 -6.98
CA ALA A 244 -21.07 4.60 -8.37
C ALA A 244 -20.95 6.13 -8.55
N ASP A 245 -21.18 6.91 -7.49
CA ASP A 245 -21.09 8.37 -7.51
C ASP A 245 -19.70 8.87 -7.91
N ASP A 246 -19.65 9.89 -8.76
CA ASP A 246 -18.39 10.42 -9.27
C ASP A 246 -17.57 11.16 -8.19
N GLY A 247 -18.15 11.41 -7.01
CA GLY A 247 -17.50 12.04 -5.86
C GLY A 247 -17.30 13.54 -6.01
N CYS A 248 -18.11 14.23 -6.82
CA CYS A 248 -18.00 15.68 -7.05
C CYS A 248 -19.08 16.52 -6.34
N GLY A 249 -20.06 15.89 -5.69
CA GLY A 249 -21.14 16.56 -4.94
C GLY A 249 -20.74 16.99 -3.52
N LYS A 250 -21.70 16.88 -2.58
CA LYS A 250 -21.56 17.31 -1.17
C LYS A 250 -20.30 16.76 -0.47
N SER A 251 -19.94 15.51 -0.78
CA SER A 251 -18.75 14.84 -0.22
C SER A 251 -17.43 15.50 -0.61
N LEU A 252 -17.36 16.18 -1.76
CA LEU A 252 -16.22 17.03 -2.13
C LEU A 252 -16.33 18.42 -1.52
N ALA A 253 -17.53 19.02 -1.50
CA ALA A 253 -17.76 20.35 -0.96
C ALA A 253 -17.29 20.49 0.50
N TRP A 254 -17.46 19.44 1.32
CA TRP A 254 -16.96 19.40 2.70
C TRP A 254 -15.46 19.70 2.82
N TRP A 255 -14.64 19.25 1.87
CA TRP A 255 -13.18 19.51 1.85
C TRP A 255 -12.81 20.98 1.65
N PHE A 256 -13.75 21.81 1.22
CA PHE A 256 -13.58 23.26 1.04
C PHE A 256 -14.25 24.07 2.16
N THR A 257 -14.63 23.41 3.26
CA THR A 257 -14.98 24.04 4.54
C THR A 257 -13.77 24.04 5.48
N ASP A 258 -13.79 24.82 6.56
CA ASP A 258 -12.71 24.84 7.56
C ASP A 258 -12.56 23.52 8.34
N GLU A 259 -13.64 22.73 8.46
CA GLU A 259 -13.73 21.57 9.35
C GLU A 259 -12.58 20.54 9.17
N PRO A 260 -12.29 20.01 7.96
CA PRO A 260 -11.17 19.10 7.74
C PRO A 260 -9.79 19.73 8.02
N TRP A 261 -9.68 21.05 8.05
CA TRP A 261 -8.40 21.76 8.22
C TRP A 261 -8.14 22.18 9.67
N LYS A 262 -9.20 22.35 10.48
CA LYS A 262 -9.10 22.61 11.93
C LYS A 262 -8.11 21.65 12.61
N LYS A 263 -7.22 22.19 13.43
CA LYS A 263 -6.38 21.38 14.31
C LYS A 263 -7.26 20.77 15.39
N ALA A 264 -6.99 19.52 15.78
CA ALA A 264 -7.61 18.96 16.97
C ALA A 264 -7.21 19.83 18.17
N PRO A 265 -8.11 20.09 19.14
CA PRO A 265 -7.74 20.81 20.35
C PRO A 265 -6.64 20.03 21.08
N GLU A 266 -5.67 20.74 21.66
CA GLU A 266 -4.61 20.11 22.43
C GLU A 266 -5.22 19.38 23.64
N PRO A 267 -4.83 18.11 23.89
CA PRO A 267 -5.40 17.37 24.99
C PRO A 267 -4.96 17.99 26.32
N ALA A 268 -5.91 18.21 27.23
CA ALA A 268 -5.67 18.84 28.54
C ALA A 268 -4.63 18.12 29.43
N LYS A 269 -4.19 16.92 29.04
CA LYS A 269 -3.04 16.21 29.61
C LYS A 269 -2.25 15.55 28.46
N PRO A 270 -0.91 15.45 28.54
CA PRO A 270 -0.12 14.74 27.54
C PRO A 270 -0.56 13.27 27.40
N VAL A 271 -1.11 12.92 26.24
CA VAL A 271 -1.47 11.53 25.90
C VAL A 271 -0.23 10.86 25.32
N LYS A 272 0.20 9.73 25.89
CA LYS A 272 1.29 8.93 25.32
C LYS A 272 0.89 8.46 23.91
N PRO A 273 1.75 8.61 22.88
CA PRO A 273 1.45 8.12 21.54
C PRO A 273 1.11 6.63 21.55
N LYS A 274 0.00 6.23 20.93
CA LYS A 274 -0.36 4.81 20.80
C LYS A 274 0.58 4.14 19.78
N VAL A 275 1.61 3.49 20.29
CA VAL A 275 2.53 2.67 19.48
C VAL A 275 1.81 1.38 19.09
N MET A 276 1.79 1.06 17.79
CA MET A 276 1.32 -0.23 17.31
C MET A 276 2.38 -1.30 17.61
N MET A 277 2.00 -2.30 18.39
CA MET A 277 2.87 -3.42 18.76
C MET A 277 2.80 -4.55 17.73
N LEU A 278 3.71 -5.52 17.76
CA LEU A 278 3.62 -6.70 16.90
C LEU A 278 2.37 -7.52 17.25
N SER A 279 2.02 -7.61 18.53
CA SER A 279 0.80 -8.23 19.04
C SER A 279 -0.51 -7.57 18.56
N ASP A 280 -0.48 -6.30 18.12
CA ASP A 280 -1.64 -5.66 17.49
C ASP A 280 -1.95 -6.25 16.11
N LEU A 281 -0.95 -6.74 15.38
CA LEU A 281 -1.05 -7.19 13.98
C LEU A 281 -1.69 -8.58 13.84
N PRO A 282 -2.16 -8.98 12.64
CA PRO A 282 -2.56 -10.36 12.38
C PRO A 282 -1.47 -11.35 12.78
N LYS A 283 -1.82 -12.49 13.40
CA LYS A 283 -0.86 -13.52 13.87
C LYS A 283 0.15 -13.96 12.80
N LEU A 284 -0.28 -14.03 11.54
CA LEU A 284 0.56 -14.35 10.40
C LEU A 284 1.73 -13.35 10.20
N CYS A 285 1.59 -12.10 10.64
CA CYS A 285 2.65 -11.10 10.57
C CYS A 285 3.85 -11.45 11.47
N VAL A 286 3.62 -12.15 12.60
CA VAL A 286 4.70 -12.69 13.43
C VAL A 286 5.48 -13.76 12.67
N GLN A 287 4.78 -14.65 11.96
CA GLN A 287 5.40 -15.71 11.15
C GLN A 287 6.18 -15.13 9.96
N ILE A 288 5.60 -14.16 9.25
CA ILE A 288 6.25 -13.44 8.15
C ILE A 288 7.51 -12.70 8.62
N LEU A 289 7.47 -12.07 9.80
CA LEU A 289 8.62 -11.35 10.35
C LEU A 289 9.82 -12.29 10.60
N ASN A 290 9.58 -13.56 10.96
CA ASN A 290 10.62 -14.54 11.29
C ASN A 290 10.96 -15.50 10.14
N ALA A 291 10.24 -15.46 9.02
CA ALA A 291 10.45 -16.36 7.89
C ALA A 291 11.81 -16.13 7.17
N PRO A 292 12.36 -17.14 6.48
CA PRO A 292 13.61 -17.00 5.73
C PRO A 292 13.48 -16.01 4.58
N GLY A 293 14.54 -15.24 4.34
CA GLY A 293 14.66 -14.32 3.19
C GLY A 293 15.56 -14.87 2.08
N PRO A 294 15.59 -14.21 0.90
CA PRO A 294 16.48 -14.55 -0.20
C PRO A 294 17.93 -14.19 0.12
N LYS A 295 18.87 -14.62 -0.72
CA LYS A 295 20.30 -14.27 -0.58
C LYS A 295 20.62 -12.88 -1.08
N SER A 296 19.84 -12.37 -2.05
CA SER A 296 20.02 -11.04 -2.62
C SER A 296 18.69 -10.43 -3.06
N VAL A 297 18.73 -9.15 -3.43
CA VAL A 297 17.58 -8.45 -4.02
C VAL A 297 17.29 -8.93 -5.46
N ASP A 298 18.29 -9.45 -6.16
CA ASP A 298 18.15 -9.87 -7.56
C ASP A 298 17.30 -11.13 -7.70
N GLU A 299 17.42 -12.09 -6.77
CA GLU A 299 16.58 -13.31 -6.69
C GLU A 299 15.07 -12.99 -6.62
N VAL A 300 14.71 -11.80 -6.12
CA VAL A 300 13.34 -11.35 -5.84
C VAL A 300 12.97 -10.04 -6.54
N THR A 301 13.76 -9.60 -7.52
CA THR A 301 13.39 -8.47 -8.38
C THR A 301 12.49 -8.96 -9.51
N PHE A 302 11.33 -8.33 -9.67
CA PHE A 302 10.32 -8.72 -10.64
C PHE A 302 10.87 -8.66 -12.07
N GLY A 303 10.57 -9.68 -12.89
CA GLY A 303 11.07 -9.81 -14.26
C GLY A 303 12.56 -10.15 -14.42
N VAL A 304 13.38 -9.98 -13.37
CA VAL A 304 14.84 -10.23 -13.40
C VAL A 304 15.21 -11.54 -12.71
N GLY A 305 14.59 -11.85 -11.57
CA GLY A 305 14.99 -12.95 -10.68
C GLY A 305 14.30 -14.30 -10.87
N THR A 306 13.16 -14.37 -11.57
CA THR A 306 12.29 -15.57 -11.52
C THR A 306 11.84 -16.11 -12.88
N LYS A 307 12.44 -17.24 -13.30
CA LYS A 307 11.84 -18.19 -14.26
C LYS A 307 10.64 -18.98 -13.68
N GLY A 308 10.13 -18.61 -12.51
CA GLY A 308 9.24 -19.47 -11.69
C GLY A 308 8.02 -18.80 -11.05
N ALA A 309 7.73 -17.53 -11.36
CA ALA A 309 6.60 -16.81 -10.76
C ALA A 309 5.84 -15.91 -11.75
N GLN A 310 5.55 -16.42 -12.95
CA GLN A 310 4.52 -15.83 -13.80
C GLN A 310 3.15 -16.18 -13.21
N PRO A 311 2.35 -15.20 -12.74
CA PRO A 311 1.00 -15.50 -12.32
C PRO A 311 0.17 -15.80 -13.58
N ALA A 312 -0.57 -16.91 -13.56
CA ALA A 312 -1.42 -17.31 -14.68
C ALA A 312 -2.29 -16.16 -15.19
N ALA A 313 -2.49 -16.12 -16.51
CA ALA A 313 -3.51 -15.30 -17.12
C ALA A 313 -4.86 -15.70 -16.49
N ALA A 314 -5.53 -14.74 -15.87
CA ALA A 314 -6.85 -14.97 -15.31
C ALA A 314 -7.87 -14.66 -16.40
N ASP A 315 -8.35 -15.70 -17.08
CA ASP A 315 -9.58 -15.61 -17.85
C ASP A 315 -10.72 -15.27 -16.89
N VAL A 316 -11.47 -14.21 -17.21
CA VAL A 316 -12.56 -13.70 -16.38
C VAL A 316 -13.90 -14.08 -17.00
N PRO A 317 -14.68 -14.99 -16.40
CA PRO A 317 -16.09 -15.12 -16.74
C PRO A 317 -16.84 -13.87 -16.29
N ALA A 318 -17.57 -13.25 -17.21
CA ALA A 318 -18.51 -12.18 -16.88
C ALA A 318 -19.80 -12.76 -16.26
N THR A 319 -20.66 -11.86 -15.76
CA THR A 319 -21.97 -12.08 -15.06
C THR A 319 -21.86 -12.34 -13.55
N ALA A 320 -22.77 -11.86 -12.70
CA ALA A 320 -23.72 -10.73 -12.82
C ALA A 320 -24.22 -10.39 -11.40
N TYR A 321 -24.49 -9.11 -11.10
CA TYR A 321 -25.38 -8.75 -10.00
C TYR A 321 -26.04 -7.39 -10.28
N ALA A 322 -27.37 -7.36 -10.25
CA ALA A 322 -28.17 -6.14 -10.34
C ALA A 322 -28.48 -5.63 -8.93
N PRO A 323 -28.62 -4.30 -8.71
CA PRO A 323 -28.87 -3.76 -7.38
C PRO A 323 -30.36 -3.79 -7.03
N GLU A 324 -30.67 -4.10 -5.77
CA GLU A 324 -31.92 -3.74 -5.11
C GLU A 324 -31.61 -2.89 -3.88
N GLY A 325 -32.53 -1.99 -3.52
CA GLY A 325 -32.47 -1.21 -2.27
C GLY A 325 -31.89 0.20 -2.42
N ASN A 326 -32.78 1.20 -2.48
CA ASN A 326 -32.43 2.57 -2.12
C ASN A 326 -32.34 2.66 -0.60
N ASP A 327 -31.14 2.86 -0.06
CA ASP A 327 -30.93 3.56 1.21
C ASP A 327 -29.58 4.27 1.16
N VAL A 328 -29.51 5.50 1.67
CA VAL A 328 -28.29 6.32 1.68
C VAL A 328 -27.56 6.09 2.99
N PRO A 329 -26.33 5.53 3.01
CA PRO A 329 -25.60 5.37 4.26
C PRO A 329 -25.07 6.71 4.76
N GLU A 330 -25.60 7.16 5.90
CA GLU A 330 -24.84 7.98 6.83
C GLU A 330 -23.66 7.16 7.36
N ASP A 331 -22.48 7.34 6.78
CA ASP A 331 -21.18 7.27 7.46
C ASP A 331 -20.05 7.40 6.43
N VAL A 332 -19.39 8.57 6.42
CA VAL A 332 -18.09 8.73 5.77
C VAL A 332 -17.03 8.38 6.82
N PRO A 333 -16.25 7.29 6.68
CA PRO A 333 -15.26 6.93 7.68
C PRO A 333 -14.19 8.02 7.76
N VAL A 334 -14.12 8.72 8.89
CA VAL A 334 -13.08 9.72 9.16
C VAL A 334 -11.74 9.01 9.32
N PRO A 335 -10.76 9.22 8.42
CA PRO A 335 -9.45 8.59 8.55
C PRO A 335 -8.70 9.16 9.75
N GLY A 336 -8.22 8.28 10.63
CA GLY A 336 -7.51 8.67 11.85
C GLY A 336 -6.16 9.36 11.56
N GLN A 337 -5.92 10.45 12.29
CA GLN A 337 -4.71 11.27 12.36
C GLN A 337 -4.15 11.79 11.02
N LYS A 338 -4.10 13.14 10.93
CA LYS A 338 -3.28 13.87 9.96
C LYS A 338 -1.82 13.40 10.08
N PRO A 339 -1.13 13.08 8.97
CA PRO A 339 0.30 12.74 8.99
C PRO A 339 1.17 13.93 9.43
#